data_AF-A0A224XXZ5-F1
#
_entry.id   AF-A0A224XXZ5-F1
#
_cell.length_a   1.000
_cell.length_b   1.000
_cell.length_c   1.000
_cell.angle_alpha   90.00
_cell.angle_beta   90.00
_cell.angle_gamma   90.00
#
_symmetry.space_group_name_H-M   'P 1'
#
loop_
_entity.id
_entity.type
_entity.pdbx_description
1 polymer ?
#
loop_
_entity_poly.entity_id
_entity_poly.type
_entity_poly.pdbx_seq_one_letter_code
_entity_poly.pdbx_strand_id
1 'polypeptide(L)'
;FVVTFVGILTFAFADYPKLEKCQEHKPMSNFNATSFWKGTWHVTNAKHGSNSTVCRKYKTRLKEGIVKLNGDGYYNFKKQTLFKVRCKGQKSEHNCGKLSLQCTQTAKEYDITINLELEVTILETDYNNFAVMYRCAKIPHESTTLFEDNLLVLHRNPAITNGPDSRISETLKQHNLCLTHFISRKGVICPKPPKVNKGKN
;
A
#
# COMPACT_ATOMS: atom_id res chain seq x y z
N PHE A 1 17.45 -37.28 -14.84
CA PHE A 1 16.33 -36.80 -14.00
C PHE A 1 16.53 -35.33 -13.71
N VAL A 2 15.72 -34.45 -14.29
CA VAL A 2 15.72 -33.02 -13.96
C VAL A 2 14.74 -32.84 -12.81
N VAL A 3 15.25 -32.56 -11.62
CA VAL A 3 14.42 -32.22 -10.45
C VAL A 3 14.12 -30.73 -10.55
N THR A 4 12.96 -30.39 -11.10
CA THR A 4 12.45 -29.02 -11.07
C THR A 4 11.98 -28.73 -9.65
N PHE A 5 12.80 -28.04 -8.86
CA PHE A 5 12.34 -27.44 -7.61
C PHE A 5 11.34 -26.33 -7.95
N VAL A 6 10.05 -26.64 -7.94
CA VAL A 6 8.99 -25.63 -7.88
C VAL A 6 9.05 -25.04 -6.47
N GLY A 7 9.89 -24.03 -6.31
CA GLY A 7 9.94 -23.24 -5.08
C GLY A 7 8.62 -22.50 -4.93
N ILE A 8 7.71 -23.04 -4.11
CA ILE A 8 6.48 -22.35 -3.73
C ILE A 8 6.91 -21.01 -3.12
N LEU A 9 6.60 -19.90 -3.80
CA LEU A 9 6.76 -18.57 -3.22
C LEU A 9 5.71 -18.42 -2.11
N THR A 10 6.04 -18.94 -0.93
CA THR A 10 5.37 -18.62 0.31
C THR A 10 5.77 -17.20 0.71
N PHE A 11 5.11 -16.20 0.12
CA PHE A 11 5.11 -14.89 0.76
C PHE A 11 4.37 -15.03 2.09
N ALA A 12 4.63 -14.11 3.03
CA ALA A 12 3.90 -13.98 4.29
C ALA A 12 2.43 -13.52 4.07
N PHE A 13 1.71 -14.21 3.17
CA PHE A 13 0.28 -14.11 2.95
C PHE A 13 -0.52 -14.82 4.05
N ALA A 14 0.15 -15.59 4.93
CA ALA A 14 -0.49 -16.39 5.97
C ALA A 14 -1.33 -15.57 6.98
N ASP A 15 -1.04 -14.27 7.14
CA ASP A 15 -1.74 -13.39 8.10
C ASP A 15 -2.93 -12.62 7.50
N TYR A 16 -3.23 -12.79 6.20
CA TYR A 16 -4.39 -12.16 5.57
C TYR A 16 -5.55 -13.16 5.46
N PRO A 17 -6.80 -12.75 5.73
CA PRO A 17 -7.96 -13.58 5.41
C PRO A 17 -7.93 -13.96 3.92
N LYS A 18 -8.38 -15.18 3.57
CA LYS A 18 -8.55 -15.53 2.16
C LYS A 18 -9.67 -14.65 1.57
N LEU A 19 -9.34 -13.85 0.54
CA LEU A 19 -10.30 -13.05 -0.21
C LEU A 19 -10.55 -13.67 -1.58
N GLU A 20 -11.82 -13.75 -1.97
CA GLU A 20 -12.23 -14.15 -3.33
C GLU A 20 -12.21 -12.99 -4.32
N LYS A 21 -12.38 -11.76 -3.81
CA LYS A 21 -12.36 -10.51 -4.59
C LYS A 21 -12.04 -9.32 -3.70
N CYS A 22 -11.66 -8.21 -4.32
CA CYS A 22 -11.54 -6.93 -3.63
C CYS A 22 -12.89 -6.49 -3.05
N GLN A 23 -12.90 -6.02 -1.81
CA GLN A 23 -14.05 -5.38 -1.19
C GLN A 23 -14.36 -4.07 -1.90
N GLU A 24 -15.64 -3.81 -2.11
CA GLU A 24 -16.12 -2.56 -2.68
C GLU A 24 -16.30 -1.52 -1.58
N HIS A 25 -15.64 -0.37 -1.77
CA HIS A 25 -15.76 0.78 -0.89
C HIS A 25 -16.18 1.99 -1.70
N LYS A 26 -17.12 2.76 -1.15
CA LYS A 26 -17.47 4.06 -1.69
C LYS A 26 -16.32 5.04 -1.38
N PRO A 27 -15.71 5.69 -2.37
CA PRO A 27 -14.68 6.69 -2.11
C PRO A 27 -15.32 7.96 -1.51
N MET A 28 -14.48 8.82 -0.91
CA MET A 28 -14.93 10.13 -0.42
C MET A 28 -15.54 10.97 -1.54
N SER A 29 -16.54 11.78 -1.21
CA SER A 29 -17.07 12.78 -2.14
C SER A 29 -16.05 13.88 -2.43
N ASN A 30 -16.09 14.44 -3.64
CA ASN A 30 -15.30 15.63 -4.03
C ASN A 30 -13.77 15.45 -3.88
N PHE A 31 -13.26 14.24 -4.14
CA PHE A 31 -11.83 13.94 -4.01
C PHE A 31 -10.95 14.81 -4.92
N ASN A 32 -10.02 15.56 -4.32
CA ASN A 32 -9.01 16.30 -5.07
C ASN A 32 -7.75 15.46 -5.34
N ALA A 33 -7.68 14.88 -6.55
CA ALA A 33 -6.56 14.06 -6.99
C ALA A 33 -5.21 14.81 -6.98
N THR A 34 -5.20 16.08 -7.38
CA THR A 34 -3.96 16.89 -7.44
C THR A 34 -3.35 17.08 -6.05
N SER A 35 -4.20 17.34 -5.04
CA SER A 35 -3.75 17.51 -3.66
C SER A 35 -3.28 16.19 -3.05
N PHE A 36 -4.01 15.10 -3.27
CA PHE A 36 -3.69 13.82 -2.65
C PHE A 36 -2.43 13.17 -3.21
N TRP A 37 -2.29 13.15 -4.55
CA TRP A 37 -1.17 12.49 -5.26
C TRP A 37 0.10 13.35 -5.31
N LYS A 38 0.30 14.22 -4.32
CA LYS A 38 1.48 15.04 -4.14
C LYS A 38 2.18 14.65 -2.84
N GLY A 39 3.49 14.41 -2.91
CA GLY A 39 4.34 14.19 -1.75
C GLY A 39 4.38 12.74 -1.27
N THR A 40 4.68 12.56 0.02
CA THR A 40 4.84 11.23 0.63
C THR A 40 3.75 10.99 1.67
N TRP A 41 3.23 9.77 1.69
CA TRP A 41 2.36 9.25 2.73
C TRP A 41 3.08 8.14 3.49
N HIS A 42 2.98 8.15 4.81
CA HIS A 42 3.49 7.07 5.66
C HIS A 42 2.31 6.28 6.20
N VAL A 43 2.37 4.95 6.12
CA VAL A 43 1.41 4.12 6.85
C VAL A 43 1.69 4.31 8.34
N THR A 44 0.68 4.69 9.11
CA THR A 44 0.78 4.84 10.57
C THR A 44 0.00 3.77 11.30
N ASN A 45 -1.11 3.32 10.73
CA ASN A 45 -1.84 2.17 11.22
C ASN A 45 -2.33 1.29 10.06
N ALA A 46 -2.40 -0.01 10.25
CA ALA A 46 -2.85 -0.97 9.25
C ALA A 46 -3.76 -2.02 9.88
N LYS A 47 -4.86 -2.37 9.19
CA LYS A 47 -5.78 -3.42 9.65
C LYS A 47 -5.08 -4.79 9.71
N HIS A 48 -4.29 -5.09 8.69
CA HIS A 48 -3.66 -6.41 8.51
C HIS A 48 -2.13 -6.31 8.32
N GLY A 49 -1.44 -7.44 8.48
CA GLY A 49 -0.02 -7.60 8.18
C GLY A 49 0.89 -7.49 9.41
N SER A 50 1.93 -6.66 9.34
CA SER A 50 3.01 -6.66 10.35
C SER A 50 3.67 -5.29 10.52
N ASN A 51 4.72 -5.23 11.34
CA ASN A 51 5.62 -4.08 11.44
C ASN A 51 6.14 -3.60 10.08
N SER A 52 6.41 -4.51 9.14
CA SER A 52 6.81 -4.13 7.78
C SER A 52 5.71 -3.37 7.02
N THR A 53 4.44 -3.68 7.27
CA THR A 53 3.29 -3.01 6.67
C THR A 53 3.21 -1.55 7.12
N VAL A 54 3.29 -1.29 8.42
CA VAL A 54 3.29 0.08 8.97
C VAL A 54 4.59 0.83 8.70
N CYS A 55 5.64 0.15 8.26
CA CYS A 55 6.86 0.80 7.77
C CYS A 55 6.78 1.26 6.31
N ARG A 56 5.76 0.84 5.55
CA ARG A 56 5.57 1.27 4.16
C ARG A 56 5.40 2.79 4.08
N LYS A 57 5.96 3.35 3.02
CA LYS A 57 5.78 4.75 2.63
C LYS A 57 5.43 4.79 1.15
N TYR A 58 4.47 5.63 0.79
CA TYR A 58 4.03 5.82 -0.58
C TYR A 58 4.49 7.17 -1.07
N LYS A 59 5.42 7.18 -2.02
CA LYS A 59 5.79 8.38 -2.77
C LYS A 59 4.81 8.55 -3.91
N THR A 60 4.06 9.62 -3.87
CA THR A 60 3.00 9.90 -4.83
C THR A 60 3.38 11.04 -5.76
N ARG A 61 2.95 10.96 -7.01
CA ARG A 61 3.08 12.04 -7.99
C ARG A 61 1.95 11.94 -9.00
N LEU A 62 1.28 13.06 -9.28
CA LEU A 62 0.45 13.25 -10.47
C LEU A 62 1.18 14.17 -11.45
N LYS A 63 1.35 13.73 -12.70
CA LYS A 63 1.89 14.54 -13.79
C LYS A 63 1.20 14.14 -15.09
N GLU A 64 0.69 15.12 -15.86
CA GLU A 64 0.07 14.88 -17.17
C GLU A 64 -1.02 13.80 -17.13
N GLY A 65 -1.84 13.82 -16.08
CA GLY A 65 -2.90 12.81 -15.89
C GLY A 65 -2.41 11.42 -15.43
N ILE A 66 -1.10 11.20 -15.29
CA ILE A 66 -0.54 9.93 -14.82
C ILE A 66 -0.24 10.01 -13.32
N VAL A 67 -0.88 9.14 -12.56
CA VAL A 67 -0.59 8.90 -11.15
C VAL A 67 0.55 7.89 -11.02
N LYS A 68 1.50 8.18 -10.15
CA LYS A 68 2.56 7.27 -9.70
C LYS A 68 2.45 7.08 -8.20
N LEU A 69 2.51 5.83 -7.75
CA LEU A 69 2.52 5.43 -6.35
C LEU A 69 3.68 4.44 -6.14
N ASN A 70 4.77 4.91 -5.56
CA ASN A 70 5.97 4.11 -5.37
C ASN A 70 6.09 3.69 -3.90
N GLY A 71 6.24 2.39 -3.65
CA GLY A 71 6.18 1.77 -2.31
C GLY A 71 7.47 1.05 -1.89
N ASP A 72 8.64 1.64 -2.16
CA ASP A 72 9.93 1.02 -1.82
C ASP A 72 10.06 0.81 -0.31
N GLY A 73 10.42 -0.42 0.08
CA GLY A 73 10.52 -0.77 1.48
C GLY A 73 10.89 -2.24 1.68
N TYR A 74 11.11 -2.57 2.94
CA TYR A 74 11.32 -3.94 3.36
C TYR A 74 9.97 -4.62 3.58
N TYR A 75 9.82 -5.83 3.04
CA TYR A 75 8.64 -6.66 3.17
C TYR A 75 9.01 -7.93 3.91
N ASN A 76 8.05 -8.51 4.64
CA ASN A 76 8.21 -9.81 5.28
C ASN A 76 8.21 -10.94 4.24
N PHE A 77 9.32 -11.04 3.51
CA PHE A 77 9.65 -12.11 2.58
C PHE A 77 11.09 -12.54 2.85
N LYS A 78 11.34 -13.84 2.98
CA LYS A 78 12.66 -14.45 3.24
C LYS A 78 13.54 -13.63 4.19
N LYS A 79 13.14 -13.53 5.47
CA LYS A 79 13.88 -12.82 6.54
C LYS A 79 14.08 -11.31 6.32
N GLN A 80 13.15 -10.65 5.60
CA GLN A 80 13.06 -9.21 5.32
C GLN A 80 13.78 -8.76 4.04
N THR A 81 13.09 -8.89 2.91
CA THR A 81 13.62 -8.51 1.59
C THR A 81 13.25 -7.07 1.23
N LEU A 82 14.21 -6.32 0.68
CA LEU A 82 13.96 -5.01 0.10
C LEU A 82 13.29 -5.16 -1.27
N PHE A 83 12.09 -4.62 -1.41
CA PHE A 83 11.42 -4.51 -2.70
C PHE A 83 11.40 -3.07 -3.20
N LYS A 84 11.57 -2.92 -4.51
CA LYS A 84 11.20 -1.71 -5.24
C LYS A 84 9.84 -1.91 -5.87
N VAL A 85 8.91 -1.01 -5.57
CA VAL A 85 7.53 -1.07 -6.08
C VAL A 85 7.25 0.17 -6.91
N ARG A 86 6.85 -0.03 -8.16
CA ARG A 86 6.54 1.02 -9.12
C ARG A 86 5.14 0.82 -9.63
N CYS A 87 4.23 1.70 -9.23
CA CYS A 87 2.85 1.67 -9.71
C CYS A 87 2.54 2.89 -10.55
N LYS A 88 1.80 2.69 -11.64
CA LYS A 88 1.27 3.77 -12.48
C LYS A 88 -0.16 3.50 -12.90
N GLY A 89 -0.94 4.57 -13.04
CA GLY A 89 -2.29 4.51 -13.59
C GLY A 89 -2.73 5.89 -14.05
N GLN A 90 -3.81 5.92 -14.82
CA GLN A 90 -4.34 7.16 -15.36
C GLN A 90 -5.37 7.74 -14.37
N LYS A 91 -5.31 9.04 -14.11
CA LYS A 91 -6.37 9.71 -13.35
C LYS A 91 -7.68 9.51 -14.12
N SER A 92 -8.72 9.07 -13.43
CA SER A 92 -10.07 9.07 -13.97
C SER A 92 -10.82 10.24 -13.35
N GLU A 93 -11.48 11.03 -14.17
CA GLU A 93 -12.34 12.13 -13.70
C GLU A 93 -13.66 11.58 -13.12
N HIS A 94 -14.04 10.36 -13.49
CA HIS A 94 -15.27 9.71 -13.04
C HIS A 94 -15.11 8.96 -11.71
N ASN A 95 -13.89 8.53 -11.36
CA ASN A 95 -13.72 7.57 -10.26
C ASN A 95 -13.51 8.21 -8.87
N CYS A 96 -13.67 9.52 -8.70
CA CYS A 96 -13.82 10.23 -7.41
C CYS A 96 -12.98 9.71 -6.21
N GLY A 97 -11.71 9.30 -6.39
CA GLY A 97 -10.87 8.77 -5.30
C GLY A 97 -10.65 7.25 -5.30
N LYS A 98 -11.27 6.52 -6.23
CA LYS A 98 -10.93 5.13 -6.61
C LYS A 98 -10.00 5.13 -7.83
N LEU A 99 -8.96 4.30 -7.81
CA LEU A 99 -7.97 4.21 -8.87
C LEU A 99 -7.44 2.78 -8.98
N SER A 100 -7.32 2.27 -10.20
CA SER A 100 -6.58 1.04 -10.49
C SER A 100 -5.19 1.39 -11.02
N LEU A 101 -4.17 0.77 -10.46
CA LEU A 101 -2.77 1.00 -10.77
C LEU A 101 -2.11 -0.30 -11.22
N GLN A 102 -1.36 -0.24 -12.30
CA GLN A 102 -0.48 -1.34 -12.72
C GLN A 102 0.85 -1.21 -12.00
N CYS A 103 1.24 -2.25 -11.25
CA CYS A 103 2.40 -2.25 -10.38
C CYS A 103 3.41 -3.32 -10.79
N THR A 104 4.68 -2.97 -10.71
CA THR A 104 5.79 -3.92 -10.77
C THR A 104 6.56 -3.87 -9.45
N GLN A 105 6.68 -5.02 -8.80
CA GLN A 105 7.43 -5.24 -7.57
C GLN A 105 8.67 -6.07 -7.89
N THR A 106 9.85 -5.56 -7.50
CA THR A 106 11.13 -6.20 -7.81
C THR A 106 12.00 -6.35 -6.57
N ALA A 107 12.63 -7.51 -6.40
CA ALA A 107 13.67 -7.74 -5.40
C ALA A 107 14.93 -8.27 -6.10
N LYS A 108 15.94 -7.40 -6.22
CA LYS A 108 17.19 -7.71 -6.94
C LYS A 108 17.97 -8.85 -6.31
N GLU A 109 17.97 -8.95 -4.99
CA GLU A 109 18.69 -9.98 -4.24
C GLU A 109 18.25 -11.40 -4.61
N TYR A 110 16.99 -11.56 -5.03
CA TYR A 110 16.39 -12.86 -5.34
C TYR A 110 15.96 -12.99 -6.81
N ASP A 111 16.32 -12.02 -7.65
CA ASP A 111 15.86 -11.92 -9.05
C ASP A 111 14.33 -12.07 -9.22
N ILE A 112 13.57 -11.48 -8.29
CA ILE A 112 12.11 -11.56 -8.30
C ILE A 112 11.55 -10.35 -9.03
N THR A 113 10.61 -10.61 -9.96
CA THR A 113 9.73 -9.61 -10.56
C THR A 113 8.29 -10.09 -10.50
N ILE A 114 7.41 -9.27 -9.92
CA ILE A 114 5.97 -9.55 -9.77
C ILE A 114 5.22 -8.39 -10.41
N ASN A 115 4.31 -8.69 -11.33
CA ASN A 115 3.35 -7.72 -11.84
C ASN A 115 2.01 -7.96 -11.16
N LEU A 116 1.37 -6.89 -10.71
CA LEU A 116 0.08 -6.93 -10.02
C LEU A 116 -0.73 -5.68 -10.35
N GLU A 117 -2.04 -5.80 -10.24
CA GLU A 117 -2.93 -4.65 -10.22
C GLU A 117 -3.17 -4.24 -8.77
N LEU A 118 -3.12 -2.94 -8.48
CA LEU A 118 -3.43 -2.37 -7.18
C LEU A 118 -4.62 -1.44 -7.31
N GLU A 119 -5.75 -1.86 -6.75
CA GLU A 119 -6.88 -0.98 -6.52
C GLU A 119 -6.64 -0.16 -5.25
N VAL A 120 -6.89 1.14 -5.34
CA VAL A 120 -6.83 2.08 -4.22
C VAL A 120 -8.14 2.84 -4.16
N THR A 121 -8.72 2.95 -2.97
CA THR A 121 -9.89 3.78 -2.70
C THR A 121 -9.58 4.70 -1.52
N ILE A 122 -9.66 6.01 -1.75
CA ILE A 122 -9.50 7.02 -0.69
C ILE A 122 -10.86 7.21 -0.02
N LEU A 123 -10.95 6.81 1.25
CA LEU A 123 -12.19 6.83 2.02
C LEU A 123 -12.38 8.18 2.70
N GLU A 124 -11.30 8.81 3.14
CA GLU A 124 -11.29 10.14 3.78
C GLU A 124 -9.88 10.72 3.76
N THR A 125 -9.73 12.04 3.63
CA THR A 125 -8.43 12.73 3.77
C THR A 125 -8.63 14.23 3.89
N ASP A 126 -7.78 14.87 4.70
CA ASP A 126 -7.63 16.34 4.71
C ASP A 126 -6.56 16.83 3.74
N TYR A 127 -5.97 15.94 2.95
CA TYR A 127 -4.85 16.11 2.03
C TYR A 127 -3.50 16.47 2.67
N ASN A 128 -3.53 17.18 3.80
CA ASN A 128 -2.40 17.83 4.43
C ASN A 128 -1.76 17.00 5.54
N ASN A 129 -2.54 16.23 6.29
CA ASN A 129 -2.06 15.51 7.46
C ASN A 129 -2.34 14.03 7.36
N PHE A 130 -3.59 13.61 7.14
CA PHE A 130 -3.99 12.21 7.21
C PHE A 130 -4.78 11.73 5.99
N ALA A 131 -4.85 10.43 5.83
CA ALA A 131 -5.81 9.78 4.94
C ALA A 131 -6.22 8.40 5.47
N VAL A 132 -7.43 7.99 5.15
CA VAL A 132 -7.89 6.61 5.29
C VAL A 132 -7.98 6.02 3.89
N MET A 133 -7.18 5.00 3.63
CA MET A 133 -7.03 4.39 2.31
C MET A 133 -7.31 2.90 2.39
N TYR A 134 -8.28 2.43 1.61
CA TYR A 134 -8.39 1.03 1.28
C TYR A 134 -7.49 0.71 0.07
N ARG A 135 -6.79 -0.42 0.13
CA ARG A 135 -6.06 -0.97 -1.01
C ARG A 135 -6.37 -2.44 -1.20
N CYS A 136 -6.33 -2.92 -2.43
CA CYS A 136 -6.43 -4.33 -2.76
C CYS A 136 -5.47 -4.65 -3.92
N ALA A 137 -4.53 -5.56 -3.68
CA ALA A 137 -3.65 -6.07 -4.72
C ALA A 137 -4.26 -7.33 -5.33
N LYS A 138 -4.36 -7.36 -6.67
CA LYS A 138 -4.71 -8.54 -7.47
C LYS A 138 -3.42 -9.08 -8.06
N ILE A 139 -2.99 -10.22 -7.57
CA ILE A 139 -1.72 -10.86 -7.93
C ILE A 139 -2.06 -12.08 -8.79
N PRO A 140 -1.70 -12.07 -10.09
CA PRO A 140 -1.83 -13.25 -10.93
C PRO A 140 -1.04 -14.42 -10.32
N HIS A 141 -1.68 -15.58 -10.18
CA HIS A 141 -1.06 -16.79 -9.65
C HIS A 141 -1.59 -18.03 -10.38
N GLU A 142 -0.75 -18.59 -11.26
CA GLU A 142 -1.11 -19.71 -12.13
C GLU A 142 -2.42 -19.41 -12.90
N SER A 143 -3.43 -20.26 -12.75
CA SER A 143 -4.76 -20.10 -13.36
C SER A 143 -5.75 -19.32 -12.48
N THR A 144 -5.27 -18.65 -11.43
CA THR A 144 -6.10 -17.94 -10.43
C THR A 144 -5.57 -16.54 -10.15
N THR A 145 -6.30 -15.79 -9.32
CA THR A 145 -5.87 -14.49 -8.80
C THR A 145 -5.86 -14.54 -7.28
N LEU A 146 -4.74 -14.15 -6.68
CA LEU A 146 -4.64 -13.93 -5.24
C LEU A 146 -5.00 -12.48 -4.93
N PHE A 147 -5.78 -12.27 -3.88
CA PHE A 147 -6.21 -10.95 -3.43
C PHE A 147 -5.61 -10.63 -2.06
N GLU A 148 -4.96 -9.48 -1.94
CA GLU A 148 -4.45 -8.96 -0.66
C GLU A 148 -4.99 -7.55 -0.43
N ASP A 149 -5.92 -7.43 0.51
CA ASP A 149 -6.51 -6.16 0.89
C ASP A 149 -5.89 -5.57 2.16
N ASN A 150 -6.04 -4.26 2.35
CA ASN A 150 -5.77 -3.64 3.64
C ASN A 150 -6.48 -2.30 3.73
N LEU A 151 -6.94 -1.96 4.94
CA LEU A 151 -7.37 -0.61 5.27
C LEU A 151 -6.27 0.06 6.08
N LEU A 152 -5.74 1.15 5.54
CA LEU A 152 -4.57 1.85 6.04
C LEU A 152 -4.95 3.25 6.50
N VAL A 153 -4.44 3.63 7.68
CA VAL A 153 -4.35 5.03 8.07
C VAL A 153 -2.98 5.53 7.65
N LEU A 154 -2.99 6.60 6.88
CA LEU A 154 -1.80 7.28 6.38
C LEU A 154 -1.64 8.62 7.08
N HIS A 155 -0.40 9.05 7.26
CA HIS A 155 -0.10 10.39 7.73
C HIS A 155 1.12 10.97 7.00
N ARG A 156 1.19 12.29 6.84
CA ARG A 156 2.38 12.97 6.28
C ARG A 156 3.56 12.91 7.24
N ASN A 157 3.30 13.00 8.54
CA ASN A 157 4.28 12.78 9.60
C ASN A 157 4.15 11.36 10.19
N PRO A 158 5.14 10.47 10.04
CA PRO A 158 5.08 9.08 10.51
C PRO A 158 5.02 8.92 12.04
N ALA A 159 5.34 9.96 12.82
CA ALA A 159 5.27 9.89 14.29
C ALA A 159 3.83 9.95 14.83
N ILE A 160 2.88 10.46 14.04
CA ILE A 160 1.48 10.63 14.45
C ILE A 160 0.71 9.32 14.23
N THR A 161 0.51 8.57 15.32
CA THR A 161 -0.04 7.21 15.27
C THR A 161 -1.35 7.05 16.03
N ASN A 162 -1.68 8.00 16.91
CA ASN A 162 -2.88 8.00 17.75
C ASN A 162 -4.16 8.42 17.01
N GLY A 163 -4.08 8.82 15.74
CA GLY A 163 -5.24 9.24 14.94
C GLY A 163 -5.96 10.46 15.53
N PRO A 164 -5.29 11.63 15.62
CA PRO A 164 -5.83 12.79 16.32
C PRO A 164 -7.05 13.43 15.64
N ASP A 165 -7.24 13.20 14.33
CA ASP A 165 -8.41 13.70 13.60
C ASP A 165 -9.59 12.74 13.77
N SER A 166 -10.72 13.22 14.28
CA SER A 166 -11.90 12.40 14.60
C SER A 166 -12.46 11.68 13.37
N ARG A 167 -12.30 12.27 12.18
CA ARG A 167 -12.75 11.70 10.90
C ARG A 167 -12.12 10.35 10.60
N ILE A 168 -10.91 10.09 11.10
CA ILE A 168 -10.28 8.76 11.00
C ILE A 168 -11.15 7.74 11.72
N SER A 169 -11.50 8.01 12.98
CA SER A 169 -12.29 7.10 13.81
C SER A 169 -13.73 6.95 13.29
N GLU A 170 -14.33 8.04 12.81
CA GLU A 170 -15.66 8.05 12.22
C GLU A 170 -15.72 7.20 10.93
N THR A 171 -14.75 7.38 10.03
CA THR A 171 -14.63 6.57 8.81
C THR A 171 -14.44 5.09 9.13
N LEU A 172 -13.58 4.75 10.09
CA LEU A 172 -13.37 3.36 10.49
C LEU A 172 -14.64 2.73 11.09
N LYS A 173 -15.40 3.47 11.90
CA LYS A 173 -16.67 3.00 12.47
C LYS A 173 -17.72 2.68 11.40
N GLN A 174 -17.78 3.45 10.32
CA GLN A 174 -18.67 3.14 9.17
C GLN A 174 -18.37 1.78 8.52
N HIS A 175 -17.16 1.24 8.74
CA HIS A 175 -16.73 -0.08 8.29
C HIS A 175 -16.72 -1.13 9.40
N ASN A 176 -17.34 -0.85 10.56
CA ASN A 176 -17.32 -1.70 11.76
C ASN A 176 -15.90 -1.98 12.29
N LEU A 177 -15.01 -0.99 12.17
CA LEU A 177 -13.61 -1.10 12.60
C LEU A 177 -13.30 -0.08 13.71
N CYS A 178 -12.30 -0.43 14.52
CA CYS A 178 -11.75 0.45 15.56
C CYS A 178 -10.24 0.62 15.37
N LEU A 179 -9.74 1.86 15.44
CA LEU A 179 -8.32 2.16 15.26
C LEU A 179 -7.44 1.41 16.26
N THR A 180 -7.92 1.16 17.48
CA THR A 180 -7.17 0.44 18.52
C THR A 180 -6.88 -1.02 18.16
N HIS A 181 -7.61 -1.60 17.21
CA HIS A 181 -7.37 -2.96 16.73
C HIS A 181 -6.40 -2.99 15.54
N PHE A 182 -5.94 -1.83 15.05
CA PHE A 182 -5.00 -1.76 13.95
C PHE A 182 -3.59 -1.94 14.49
N ILE A 183 -2.73 -2.55 13.69
CA ILE A 183 -1.29 -2.57 13.89
C ILE A 183 -0.81 -1.13 13.80
N SER A 184 -0.19 -0.64 14.87
CA SER A 184 0.31 0.73 14.94
C SER A 184 1.81 0.80 14.64
N ARG A 185 2.23 1.88 13.99
CA ARG A 185 3.65 2.22 13.82
C ARG A 185 4.32 2.64 15.14
N LYS A 186 3.55 2.89 16.20
CA LYS A 186 4.08 3.34 17.48
C LYS A 186 5.12 2.33 18.01
N GLY A 187 6.32 2.82 18.28
CA GLY A 187 7.43 1.99 18.77
C GLY A 187 8.11 1.10 17.71
N VAL A 188 7.66 1.13 16.45
CA VAL A 188 8.25 0.33 15.37
C VAL A 188 9.45 1.04 14.75
N ILE A 189 10.62 0.39 14.78
CA ILE A 189 11.83 0.84 14.10
C ILE A 189 11.75 0.44 12.63
N CYS A 190 11.54 1.42 11.75
CA CYS A 190 11.42 1.16 10.32
C CYS A 190 12.77 1.25 9.60
N PRO A 191 13.25 0.15 8.99
CA PRO A 191 14.52 0.15 8.28
C PRO A 191 14.47 1.07 7.06
N LYS A 192 15.54 1.83 6.85
CA LYS A 192 15.66 2.72 5.69
C LYS A 192 16.24 1.93 4.51
N PRO A 193 15.62 1.98 3.32
CA PRO A 193 16.25 1.46 2.12
C PRO A 193 17.61 2.13 1.90
N PRO A 194 18.62 1.41 1.37
CA PRO A 194 19.89 2.00 1.01
C PRO A 194 19.69 3.19 0.07
N LYS A 195 20.45 4.27 0.30
CA LYS A 195 20.44 5.42 -0.59
C LYS A 195 20.91 4.94 -1.96
N VAL A 196 20.09 5.14 -3.00
CA VAL A 196 20.57 5.00 -4.37
C VAL A 196 21.54 6.15 -4.59
N ASN A 197 22.84 5.88 -4.61
CA ASN A 197 23.82 6.81 -5.12
C ASN A 197 23.41 7.09 -6.56
N LYS A 198 22.86 8.28 -6.82
CA LYS A 198 22.74 8.77 -8.18
C LYS A 198 24.18 8.99 -8.63
N GLY A 199 24.72 8.04 -9.39
CA GLY A 199 25.98 8.24 -10.07
C GLY A 199 25.91 9.58 -10.81
N LYS A 200 26.84 10.46 -10.49
CA LYS A 200 27.18 11.56 -11.39
C LYS A 200 27.77 10.87 -12.62
N ASN A 201 26.95 10.73 -13.66
CA ASN A 201 27.46 10.67 -15.02
C ASN A 201 27.68 12.12 -15.45
#